data_AF-A0A2E7VE92-F1
#
_entry.id   AF-A0A2E7VE92-F1
#
_cell.length_a   1.000
_cell.length_b   1.000
_cell.length_c   1.000
_cell.angle_alpha   90.00
_cell.angle_beta   90.00
_cell.angle_gamma   90.00
#
_symmetry.space_group_name_H-M   'P 1'
#
loop_
_entity.id
_entity.type
_entity.pdbx_description
1 polymer ?
#
loop_
_entity_poly.entity_id
_entity_poly.type
_entity_poly.pdbx_seq_one_letter_code
_entity_poly.pdbx_strand_id
1 'polypeptide(L)' 'MTELGWVETLGTTVPETPQLRILHVDGDTFFASCEIAMDASLSGRPVWVGGGRKGDGIVIAANRLAKR' A
#
# COMPACT_ATOMS: atom_id res chain seq x y z
N MET A 1 -44.75 46.70 -21.22
CA MET A 1 -45.27 45.49 -21.89
C MET A 1 -44.29 45.20 -23.03
N THR A 2 -43.33 44.29 -22.95
CA THR A 2 -43.18 43.09 -22.11
C THR A 2 -41.70 42.81 -21.80
N GLU A 3 -41.45 42.42 -20.55
CA GLU A 3 -40.27 41.68 -20.10
C GLU A 3 -40.19 40.32 -20.81
N LEU A 4 -39.04 39.97 -21.38
CA LEU A 4 -38.54 38.59 -21.60
C LEU A 4 -37.01 38.76 -21.72
N GLY A 5 -36.16 38.38 -20.76
CA GLY A 5 -36.14 37.11 -20.07
C GLY A 5 -35.07 36.21 -20.71
N TRP A 6 -33.80 36.64 -20.72
CA TRP A 6 -32.68 35.81 -21.18
C TRP A 6 -31.56 35.85 -20.15
N VAL A 7 -31.75 35.12 -19.05
CA VAL A 7 -30.61 34.63 -18.26
C VAL A 7 -30.23 33.31 -18.90
N GLU A 8 -29.36 33.36 -19.91
CA GLU A 8 -28.64 32.18 -20.36
C GLU A 8 -27.81 31.71 -19.17
N THR A 9 -28.29 30.65 -18.52
CA THR A 9 -27.50 29.94 -17.52
C THR A 9 -26.35 29.32 -18.30
N LEU A 10 -25.19 29.99 -18.29
CA LEU A 10 -23.93 29.44 -18.75
C LEU A 10 -23.65 28.23 -17.85
N GLY A 11 -24.21 27.08 -18.24
CA GLY A 11 -23.93 25.79 -17.65
C GLY A 11 -22.46 25.53 -17.90
N THR A 12 -21.63 25.89 -16.94
CA THR A 12 -20.22 25.50 -16.95
C THR A 12 -20.20 23.99 -16.85
N THR A 13 -19.96 23.33 -17.99
CA THR A 13 -19.69 21.89 -17.99
C THR A 13 -18.32 21.73 -17.35
N VAL A 14 -18.29 21.49 -16.04
CA VAL A 14 -17.07 21.07 -15.37
C VAL A 14 -16.60 19.81 -16.10
N PRO A 15 -15.41 19.79 -16.72
CA PRO A 15 -14.94 18.59 -17.38
C PRO A 15 -14.81 17.50 -16.32
N GLU A 16 -15.58 16.41 -16.50
CA GLU A 16 -15.48 15.18 -15.72
C GLU A 16 -14.01 14.76 -15.70
N THR A 17 -13.38 14.80 -14.54
CA THR A 17 -11.98 14.37 -14.41
C THR A 17 -11.96 12.87 -14.63
N PRO A 18 -11.11 12.32 -15.51
CA PRO A 18 -11.05 10.88 -15.73
C PRO A 18 -10.88 10.17 -14.39
N GLN A 19 -11.76 9.22 -14.08
CA GLN A 19 -11.71 8.52 -12.80
C GLN A 19 -10.37 7.79 -12.66
N LEU A 20 -9.54 8.29 -11.74
CA LEU A 20 -8.23 7.71 -11.45
C LEU A 20 -8.40 6.35 -10.79
N ARG A 21 -7.84 5.30 -11.40
CA ARG A 21 -7.75 3.96 -10.81
C ARG A 21 -6.38 3.81 -10.18
N ILE A 22 -6.31 3.79 -8.86
CA ILE A 22 -5.07 3.68 -8.09
C ILE A 22 -4.98 2.27 -7.51
N LEU A 23 -3.88 1.55 -7.79
CA LEU A 23 -3.58 0.25 -7.20
C LEU A 23 -2.45 0.40 -6.18
N HIS A 24 -2.67 -0.08 -4.96
CA HIS A 24 -1.63 -0.24 -3.94
C HIS A 24 -1.28 -1.72 -3.81
N VAL A 25 0.02 -2.03 -3.85
CA VAL A 25 0.54 -3.39 -3.69
C VAL A 25 1.57 -3.35 -2.56
N ASP A 26 1.39 -4.22 -1.57
CA ASP A 26 2.28 -4.35 -0.43
C ASP A 26 2.81 -5.79 -0.31
N GLY A 27 4.10 -5.90 0.01
CA GLY A 27 4.77 -7.19 0.13
C GLY A 27 4.48 -7.84 1.47
N ASP A 28 3.94 -9.06 1.47
CA ASP A 28 3.63 -9.77 2.70
C ASP A 28 4.89 -10.03 3.53
N THR A 29 5.02 -9.33 4.65
CA THR A 29 6.19 -9.45 5.56
C THR A 29 7.52 -9.35 4.79
N PHE A 30 7.61 -8.37 3.89
CA PHE A 30 8.59 -8.29 2.80
C PHE A 30 9.99 -8.82 3.10
N PHE A 31 10.69 -8.27 4.11
CA PHE A 31 12.06 -8.73 4.40
C PHE A 31 12.13 -10.19 4.85
N ALA A 32 11.19 -10.68 5.66
CA ALA A 32 11.15 -12.09 6.03
C ALA A 32 10.88 -12.99 4.82
N SER A 33 10.05 -12.54 3.88
CA SER A 33 9.80 -13.24 2.62
C SER A 33 11.02 -13.27 1.70
N CYS A 34 11.81 -12.19 1.65
CA CYS A 34 13.09 -12.19 0.93
C CYS A 34 14.07 -13.23 1.50
N GLU A 35 14.24 -13.27 2.82
CA GLU A 35 15.13 -14.26 3.46
C GLU A 35 14.68 -15.69 3.19
N ILE A 36 13.38 -16.00 3.25
CA ILE A 36 12.84 -17.33 2.92
C ILE A 36 13.03 -17.68 1.44
N ALA A 37 12.91 -16.70 0.54
CA ALA A 37 13.14 -16.91 -0.89
C ALA A 37 14.63 -17.17 -1.19
N MET A 38 15.54 -16.53 -0.45
CA MET A 38 16.99 -16.73 -0.57
C MET A 38 17.45 -18.04 0.09
N ASP A 39 16.84 -18.43 1.21
CA ASP A 39 17.11 -19.68 1.91
C ASP A 39 15.81 -20.46 2.17
N ALA A 40 15.53 -21.41 1.28
CA ALA A 40 14.33 -22.24 1.35
C ALA A 40 14.24 -23.08 2.63
N SER A 41 15.33 -23.29 3.37
CA SER A 41 15.32 -24.00 4.66
C SER A 41 14.58 -23.23 5.76
N LEU A 42 14.31 -21.94 5.54
CA LEU A 42 13.51 -21.08 6.41
C LEU A 42 12.00 -21.24 6.16
N SER A 43 11.59 -21.90 5.07
CA SER A 43 10.18 -22.10 4.74
C SER A 43 9.47 -22.92 5.83
N GLY A 44 8.26 -22.49 6.18
CA GLY A 44 7.45 -23.13 7.23
C GLY A 44 7.94 -22.91 8.67
N ARG A 45 8.96 -22.06 8.89
CA ARG A 45 9.51 -21.76 10.21
C ARG A 45 9.11 -20.37 10.69
N PRO A 46 9.07 -20.11 12.01
CA PRO A 46 9.03 -18.74 12.52
C PRO A 46 10.30 -17.98 12.11
N VAL A 47 10.14 -16.86 11.39
CA VAL A 47 11.25 -16.05 10.86
C VAL A 47 11.01 -14.58 11.20
N TRP A 48 12.05 -13.92 11.69
CA TRP A 48 12.11 -12.49 11.87
C TRP A 48 13.43 -11.94 11.34
N VAL A 49 13.40 -10.68 10.90
CA VAL A 49 14.55 -9.92 10.42
C VAL A 49 14.73 -8.74 11.35
N GLY A 50 15.95 -8.54 11.85
CA GLY A 50 16.28 -7.49 12.80
C GLY A 50 17.78 -7.23 12.85
N GLY A 51 18.15 -6.06 13.36
CA GLY A 51 19.55 -5.65 13.49
C GLY A 51 20.19 -6.07 14.82
N GLY A 52 21.45 -5.67 15.03
CA GLY A 52 22.19 -5.88 16.27
C GLY A 52 23.06 -7.14 16.22
N ARG A 53 24.34 -6.97 15.85
CA ARG A 53 25.32 -8.09 15.82
C ARG A 53 25.55 -8.72 17.20
N LYS A 54 25.15 -8.02 18.27
CA LYS A 54 25.27 -8.47 19.67
C LYS A 54 23.93 -8.85 20.29
N GLY A 55 22.85 -8.91 19.49
CA GLY A 55 21.49 -9.17 20.00
C GLY A 55 20.83 -7.95 20.66
N ASP A 56 21.36 -6.76 20.44
CA ASP A 56 20.92 -5.48 20.99
C ASP A 56 20.08 -4.64 20.00
N GLY A 57 19.71 -5.22 18.86
CA GLY A 57 18.93 -4.51 17.85
C GLY A 57 17.44 -4.84 17.89
N ILE A 58 16.73 -4.28 16.90
CA ILE A 58 15.27 -4.26 16.85
C ILE A 58 14.80 -5.11 15.66
N VAL A 59 13.67 -5.80 15.84
CA VAL A 59 12.97 -6.53 14.78
C VAL A 59 12.30 -5.54 13.83
N ILE A 60 12.60 -5.64 12.54
CA ILE A 60 12.03 -4.78 11.47
C ILE A 60 11.02 -5.51 10.60
N ALA A 61 11.03 -6.85 10.58
CA ALA A 61 10.01 -7.67 9.93
C ALA A 61 9.89 -9.03 10.63
N ALA A 62 8.70 -9.62 10.58
CA ALA A 62 8.44 -10.97 11.06
C ALA A 62 7.35 -11.61 10.22
N ASN A 63 7.52 -12.89 9.87
CA ASN A 63 6.50 -13.65 9.16
C ASN A 63 5.32 -13.97 10.09
N ARG A 64 4.21 -14.43 9.52
CA ARG A 64 2.99 -14.72 10.30
C ARG A 64 3.21 -15.76 11.41
N LEU A 65 4.10 -16.74 11.20
CA LEU A 65 4.39 -17.78 12.18
C LEU A 65 5.11 -17.21 13.42
N ALA A 66 5.98 -16.22 13.25
CA ALA A 66 6.68 -15.56 14.35
C ALA A 66 5.81 -14.55 15.14
N LYS A 67 4.62 -14.20 14.63
CA LYS A 67 3.68 -13.26 15.27
C LYS A 67 2.57 -13.94 16.08
N ARG A 68 2.55 -15.28 16.12
CA ARG A 68 1.62 -16.08 16.93
C ARG A 68 2.16 -16.23 18.35
#